data_AF-A0A533WLF5-F1
#
_entry.id   AF-A0A533WLF5-F1
#
_cell.length_a   1.000
_cell.length_b   1.000
_cell.length_c   1.000
_cell.angle_alpha   90.00
_cell.angle_beta   90.00
_cell.angle_gamma   90.00
#
_symmetry.space_group_name_H-M   'P 1'
#
loop_
_entity.id
_entity.type
_entity.pdbx_description
1 polymer ?
#
loop_
_entity_poly.entity_id
_entity_poly.type
_entity_poly.pdbx_seq_one_letter_code
_entity_poly.pdbx_strand_id
1 'polypeptide(L)'
;MPVQEGRNIKFDAGHPFAEYLRKVKSFNFYLDNFDISSEIPATLKRAKADLELQKIPNHNATDNAGHILSIGYKIYANHAAEKYESSQLVLLPPCYDLPPNEAIDIIVDVFRNSAKEAPPDWLTDVPLEGLDQILDSIDELNAKKAEVEAQILFQEKKKLEIATHLRLLFTRGTQLEDAVYNAFKLLGFDDIQRIREKAKEDWVFKFVNSTRYEYGILEIKGADSRTTRGQLTQCSKWADEYFEMNNEVSKPIFVVNQHRSEKYPESVDKRKEFDNKELEYAKMKNICILPTFVLFETVNAYLKGVGKSRAYLEKKLAESSGLLDRL
;
A
#
# COMPACT_ATOMS: atom_id res chain seq x y z
N MET A 1 -8.99 -12.32 28.94
CA MET A 1 -8.39 -13.51 29.60
C MET A 1 -7.57 -14.25 28.56
N PRO A 2 -6.37 -14.75 28.88
CA PRO A 2 -5.60 -15.54 27.93
C PRO A 2 -6.38 -16.80 27.58
N VAL A 3 -6.41 -17.11 26.29
CA VAL A 3 -7.03 -18.30 25.70
C VAL A 3 -6.32 -19.53 26.27
N GLN A 4 -7.04 -20.37 27.01
CA GLN A 4 -6.54 -21.70 27.35
C GLN A 4 -6.57 -22.55 26.08
N GLU A 5 -5.41 -23.01 25.62
CA GLU A 5 -5.28 -23.98 24.55
C GLU A 5 -6.06 -25.27 24.87
N GLY A 6 -6.81 -25.75 23.88
CA GLY A 6 -7.30 -27.13 23.80
C GLY A 6 -8.44 -27.52 24.74
N ARG A 7 -9.67 -27.06 24.46
CA ARG A 7 -10.87 -27.70 25.02
C ARG A 7 -11.33 -28.80 24.06
N ASN A 8 -11.37 -30.06 24.51
CA ASN A 8 -11.94 -31.14 23.70
C ASN A 8 -13.46 -30.94 23.55
N ILE A 9 -13.97 -31.13 22.32
CA ILE A 9 -15.40 -31.07 22.00
C ILE A 9 -16.07 -32.39 22.35
N LYS A 10 -17.24 -32.32 22.99
CA LYS A 10 -18.21 -33.42 23.11
C LYS A 10 -19.40 -33.15 22.20
N PHE A 11 -19.70 -34.10 21.33
CA PHE A 11 -20.88 -34.06 20.46
C PHE A 11 -21.34 -35.49 20.21
N ASP A 12 -22.62 -35.67 19.88
CA ASP A 12 -23.14 -36.98 19.49
C ASP A 12 -22.48 -37.45 18.18
N ALA A 13 -22.17 -38.74 18.07
CA ALA A 13 -21.58 -39.30 16.84
C ALA A 13 -22.48 -39.10 15.60
N GLY A 14 -23.80 -38.97 15.79
CA GLY A 14 -24.78 -38.63 14.76
C GLY A 14 -24.95 -37.12 14.50
N HIS A 15 -24.14 -36.24 15.09
CA HIS A 15 -24.21 -34.80 14.84
C HIS A 15 -23.89 -34.52 13.35
N PRO A 16 -24.71 -33.74 12.62
CA PRO A 16 -24.52 -33.50 11.18
C PRO A 16 -23.16 -32.88 10.80
N PHE A 17 -22.48 -32.27 11.77
CA PHE A 17 -21.18 -31.62 11.61
C PHE A 17 -20.08 -32.26 12.46
N ALA A 18 -20.26 -33.52 12.87
CA ALA A 18 -19.28 -34.27 13.65
C ALA A 18 -17.87 -34.19 13.03
N GLU A 19 -17.73 -34.32 11.71
CA GLU A 19 -16.44 -34.22 11.03
C GLU A 19 -15.82 -32.81 11.06
N TYR A 20 -16.64 -31.78 10.80
CA TYR A 20 -16.19 -30.39 10.92
C TYR A 20 -15.71 -30.10 12.35
N LEU A 21 -16.52 -30.47 13.35
CA LEU A 21 -16.18 -30.28 14.77
C LEU A 21 -14.89 -31.02 15.18
N ARG A 22 -14.59 -32.20 14.61
CA ARG A 22 -13.31 -32.91 14.87
C ARG A 22 -12.10 -32.16 14.32
N LYS A 23 -12.24 -31.43 13.22
CA LYS A 23 -11.14 -30.71 12.55
C LYS A 23 -10.84 -29.36 13.22
N VAL A 24 -11.82 -28.77 13.89
CA VAL A 24 -11.64 -27.52 14.64
C VAL A 24 -10.94 -27.82 15.97
N LYS A 25 -9.64 -27.51 16.03
CA LYS A 25 -8.78 -27.81 17.20
C LYS A 25 -8.94 -26.80 18.35
N SER A 26 -9.38 -25.58 18.07
CA SER A 26 -9.58 -24.51 19.06
C SER A 26 -10.76 -23.62 18.70
N PHE A 27 -11.44 -23.12 19.71
CA PHE A 27 -12.51 -22.12 19.62
C PHE A 27 -12.44 -21.23 20.86
N ASN A 28 -12.61 -19.92 20.67
CA ASN A 28 -12.54 -18.92 21.74
C ASN A 28 -13.90 -18.27 22.02
N PHE A 29 -14.97 -18.94 21.62
CA PHE A 29 -16.32 -18.52 21.92
C PHE A 29 -17.08 -19.72 22.47
N TYR A 30 -18.03 -19.44 23.35
CA TYR A 30 -19.07 -20.37 23.73
C TYR A 30 -20.37 -19.58 23.75
N LEU A 31 -21.45 -20.27 23.46
CA LEU A 31 -22.79 -19.73 23.46
C LEU A 31 -23.29 -19.69 24.91
N ASP A 32 -22.87 -18.65 25.65
CA ASP A 32 -23.29 -18.45 27.04
C ASP A 32 -24.76 -18.02 27.11
N ASN A 33 -25.58 -18.74 27.89
CA ASN A 33 -27.04 -18.54 27.98
C ASN A 33 -27.78 -18.42 26.63
N PHE A 34 -27.25 -19.03 25.56
CA PHE A 34 -27.78 -18.85 24.21
C PHE A 34 -28.96 -19.79 23.98
N ASP A 35 -30.15 -19.32 24.35
CA ASP A 35 -31.40 -19.88 23.86
C ASP A 35 -32.15 -18.87 23.00
N ILE A 36 -31.70 -18.74 21.75
CA ILE A 36 -32.37 -17.91 20.75
C ILE A 36 -33.80 -18.37 20.46
N SER A 37 -34.24 -19.56 20.93
CA SER A 37 -35.65 -19.95 20.77
C SER A 37 -36.59 -19.01 21.52
N SER A 38 -36.09 -18.27 22.52
CA SER A 38 -36.86 -17.25 23.25
C SER A 38 -36.80 -15.86 22.59
N GLU A 39 -35.69 -15.49 21.94
CA GLU A 39 -35.48 -14.17 21.32
C GLU A 39 -35.94 -14.09 19.85
N ILE A 40 -35.90 -15.20 19.13
CA ILE A 40 -36.28 -15.27 17.72
C ILE A 40 -37.79 -15.09 17.53
N PRO A 41 -38.70 -15.69 18.33
CA PRO A 41 -40.13 -15.42 18.21
C PRO A 41 -40.44 -13.93 18.34
N ALA A 42 -39.78 -13.22 19.26
CA ALA A 42 -39.96 -11.78 19.45
C ALA A 42 -39.49 -10.95 18.25
N THR A 43 -38.43 -11.40 17.56
CA THR A 43 -37.86 -10.75 16.37
C THR A 43 -38.67 -11.08 15.10
N LEU A 44 -39.12 -12.33 14.94
CA LEU A 44 -39.96 -12.78 13.83
C LEU A 44 -41.39 -12.23 13.90
N LYS A 45 -41.94 -12.01 15.11
CA LYS A 45 -43.22 -11.30 15.30
C LYS A 45 -43.20 -9.89 14.72
N ARG A 46 -42.05 -9.19 14.80
CA ARG A 46 -41.88 -7.86 14.19
C ARG A 46 -41.89 -7.89 12.66
N ALA A 47 -41.52 -9.04 12.08
CA ALA A 47 -41.50 -9.26 10.63
C ALA A 47 -42.86 -9.75 10.04
N LYS A 48 -43.92 -9.85 10.86
CA LYS A 48 -45.25 -10.35 10.46
C LYS A 48 -45.23 -11.75 9.83
N ALA A 49 -44.28 -12.59 10.21
CA ALA A 49 -44.23 -13.98 9.76
C ALA A 49 -44.64 -14.90 10.92
N ASP A 50 -45.65 -15.76 10.71
CA ASP A 50 -46.06 -16.80 11.66
C ASP A 50 -45.06 -17.95 11.61
N LEU A 51 -43.89 -17.71 12.19
CA LEU A 51 -42.77 -18.66 12.24
C LEU A 51 -42.51 -19.11 13.68
N GLU A 52 -42.43 -20.42 13.89
CA GLU A 52 -42.03 -21.05 15.15
C GLU A 52 -40.65 -21.70 14.98
N LEU A 53 -39.75 -21.46 15.93
CA LEU A 53 -38.44 -22.12 15.96
C LEU A 53 -38.43 -23.17 17.07
N GLN A 54 -38.20 -24.43 16.73
CA GLN A 54 -38.09 -25.52 17.69
C GLN A 54 -36.66 -26.06 17.73
N LYS A 55 -36.07 -26.14 18.91
CA LYS A 55 -34.77 -26.80 19.11
C LYS A 55 -34.89 -28.29 18.82
N ILE A 56 -33.97 -28.83 18.04
CA ILE A 56 -33.93 -30.28 17.76
C ILE A 56 -33.23 -30.98 18.95
N PRO A 57 -33.85 -31.98 19.59
CA PRO A 57 -33.21 -32.75 20.64
C PRO A 57 -31.91 -33.41 20.14
N ASN A 58 -30.88 -33.44 20.98
CA ASN A 58 -29.57 -34.05 20.69
C ASN A 58 -28.80 -33.48 19.49
N HIS A 59 -29.22 -32.34 18.92
CA HIS A 59 -28.47 -31.57 17.93
C HIS A 59 -27.72 -30.40 18.60
N ASN A 60 -26.92 -30.72 19.61
CA ASN A 60 -26.00 -29.75 20.20
C ASN A 60 -24.58 -30.31 20.25
N ALA A 61 -23.61 -29.42 20.16
CA ALA A 61 -22.22 -29.70 20.48
C ALA A 61 -21.84 -28.88 21.72
N THR A 62 -21.10 -29.48 22.64
CA THR A 62 -20.62 -28.80 23.85
C THR A 62 -19.11 -28.98 24.00
N ASP A 63 -18.47 -28.13 24.80
CA ASP A 63 -17.12 -28.41 25.29
C ASP A 63 -17.16 -29.36 26.50
N ASN A 64 -15.98 -29.79 26.96
CA ASN A 64 -15.85 -30.65 28.14
C ASN A 64 -16.43 -30.06 29.44
N ALA A 65 -16.54 -28.73 29.54
CA ALA A 65 -17.13 -28.04 30.68
C ALA A 65 -18.65 -27.87 30.53
N GLY A 66 -19.24 -28.34 29.42
CA GLY A 66 -20.67 -28.30 29.15
C GLY A 66 -21.14 -27.03 28.44
N HIS A 67 -20.24 -26.13 28.02
CA HIS A 67 -20.63 -24.94 27.30
C HIS A 67 -21.07 -25.29 25.88
N ILE A 68 -22.13 -24.66 25.39
CA ILE A 68 -22.70 -24.95 24.07
C ILE A 68 -21.87 -24.27 22.97
N LEU A 69 -21.56 -25.01 21.91
CA LEU A 69 -20.79 -24.57 20.74
C LEU A 69 -21.63 -24.56 19.45
N SER A 70 -22.67 -25.40 19.39
CA SER A 70 -23.58 -25.50 18.23
C SER A 70 -24.97 -25.92 18.70
N ILE A 71 -26.01 -25.43 18.02
CA ILE A 71 -27.42 -25.81 18.24
C ILE A 71 -28.13 -25.96 16.88
N GLY A 72 -28.87 -27.05 16.74
CA GLY A 72 -29.80 -27.28 15.63
C GLY A 72 -31.24 -26.88 15.95
N TYR A 73 -31.92 -26.30 14.97
CA TYR A 73 -33.30 -25.84 15.01
C TYR A 73 -34.09 -26.33 13.78
N LYS A 74 -35.40 -26.44 13.94
CA LYS A 74 -36.37 -26.48 12.84
C LYS A 74 -37.21 -25.22 12.89
N ILE A 75 -37.42 -24.60 11.74
CA ILE A 75 -38.39 -23.51 11.58
C ILE A 75 -39.69 -24.13 11.06
N TYR A 76 -40.81 -23.78 11.66
CA TYR A 76 -42.14 -24.06 11.18
C TYR A 76 -42.81 -22.77 10.74
N ALA A 77 -43.48 -22.76 9.60
CA ALA A 77 -44.29 -21.64 9.13
C ALA A 77 -45.75 -22.04 9.12
N ASN A 78 -46.61 -21.27 9.79
CA ASN A 78 -48.05 -21.44 9.68
C ASN A 78 -48.57 -20.46 8.64
N HIS A 79 -49.20 -20.96 7.58
CA HIS A 79 -49.82 -20.12 6.56
C HIS A 79 -51.20 -20.68 6.21
N ALA A 80 -52.25 -19.88 6.43
CA ALA A 80 -53.63 -20.21 6.05
C ALA A 80 -54.11 -21.62 6.47
N ALA A 81 -53.87 -21.99 7.75
CA ALA A 81 -54.18 -23.28 8.37
C ALA A 81 -53.31 -24.49 7.95
N GLU A 82 -52.27 -24.27 7.14
CA GLU A 82 -51.26 -25.27 6.82
C GLU A 82 -49.95 -24.99 7.58
N LYS A 83 -49.31 -26.06 8.08
CA LYS A 83 -48.03 -26.01 8.78
C LYS A 83 -46.92 -26.53 7.86
N TYR A 84 -46.00 -25.64 7.51
CA TYR A 84 -44.83 -25.95 6.68
C TYR A 84 -43.61 -26.13 7.57
N GLU A 85 -42.83 -27.16 7.31
CA GLU A 85 -41.59 -27.45 8.03
C GLU A 85 -40.39 -27.12 7.14
N SER A 86 -39.47 -26.29 7.64
CA SER A 86 -38.19 -26.04 6.99
C SER A 86 -37.22 -27.21 7.17
N SER A 87 -36.18 -27.24 6.35
CA SER A 87 -34.99 -28.06 6.62
C SER A 87 -34.30 -27.62 7.92
N GLN A 88 -33.32 -28.41 8.36
CA GLN A 88 -32.60 -28.13 9.61
C GLN A 88 -31.73 -26.88 9.49
N LEU A 89 -31.88 -25.95 10.44
CA LEU A 89 -30.97 -24.82 10.65
C LEU A 89 -29.96 -25.19 11.73
N VAL A 90 -28.67 -25.17 11.43
CA VAL A 90 -27.63 -25.44 12.43
C VAL A 90 -26.69 -24.25 12.54
N LEU A 91 -26.52 -23.74 13.76
CA LEU A 91 -25.55 -22.70 14.05
C LEU A 91 -24.20 -23.33 14.36
N LEU A 92 -23.18 -22.95 13.59
CA LEU A 92 -21.83 -23.46 13.75
C LEU A 92 -20.92 -22.46 14.47
N PRO A 93 -19.91 -22.96 15.20
CA PRO A 93 -18.87 -22.12 15.77
C PRO A 93 -18.09 -21.36 14.68
N PRO A 94 -17.83 -20.05 14.83
CA PRO A 94 -16.89 -19.35 13.94
C PRO A 94 -15.48 -19.94 14.08
N CYS A 95 -14.84 -20.22 12.94
CA CYS A 95 -13.43 -20.63 12.89
C CYS A 95 -12.52 -19.39 12.86
N TYR A 96 -11.55 -19.33 13.77
CA TYR A 96 -10.45 -18.34 13.70
C TYR A 96 -9.21 -18.92 13.01
N ASP A 97 -9.05 -20.23 13.07
CA ASP A 97 -7.84 -20.93 12.62
C ASP A 97 -7.92 -21.36 11.15
N LEU A 98 -9.03 -21.06 10.46
CA LEU A 98 -9.26 -21.36 9.06
C LEU A 98 -9.80 -20.12 8.33
N PRO A 99 -9.24 -19.76 7.16
CA PRO A 99 -9.83 -18.79 6.26
C PRO A 99 -11.31 -19.13 5.97
N PRO A 100 -12.22 -18.13 5.87
CA PRO A 100 -13.65 -18.38 5.68
C PRO A 100 -14.00 -19.27 4.48
N ASN A 101 -13.25 -19.15 3.38
CA ASN A 101 -13.41 -19.99 2.19
C ASN A 101 -13.07 -21.46 2.48
N GLU A 102 -11.97 -21.74 3.18
CA GLU A 102 -11.60 -23.13 3.57
C GLU A 102 -12.63 -23.75 4.53
N ALA A 103 -13.17 -22.95 5.46
CA ALA A 103 -14.22 -23.41 6.37
C ALA A 103 -15.52 -23.76 5.60
N ILE A 104 -15.88 -22.95 4.60
CA ILE A 104 -17.03 -23.22 3.72
C ILE A 104 -16.80 -24.48 2.90
N ASP A 105 -15.62 -24.66 2.31
CA ASP A 105 -15.30 -25.84 1.51
C ASP A 105 -15.40 -27.13 2.34
N ILE A 106 -14.92 -27.12 3.58
CA ILE A 106 -15.07 -28.27 4.49
C ILE A 106 -16.54 -28.55 4.81
N ILE A 107 -17.35 -27.51 5.07
CA ILE A 107 -18.78 -27.67 5.33
C ILE A 107 -19.49 -28.26 4.10
N VAL A 108 -19.18 -27.73 2.92
CA VAL A 108 -19.75 -28.18 1.64
C VAL A 108 -19.32 -29.61 1.33
N ASP A 109 -18.08 -29.99 1.61
CA ASP A 109 -17.58 -31.36 1.42
C ASP A 109 -18.29 -32.36 2.34
N VAL A 110 -18.57 -32.00 3.60
CA VAL A 110 -19.38 -32.83 4.50
C VAL A 110 -20.79 -33.05 3.94
N PHE A 111 -21.40 -32.03 3.33
CA PHE A 111 -22.71 -32.16 2.69
C PHE A 111 -22.68 -32.87 1.32
N ARG A 112 -21.56 -32.79 0.58
CA ARG A 112 -21.37 -33.45 -0.71
C ARG A 112 -21.01 -34.93 -0.56
N ASN A 113 -20.41 -35.32 0.57
CA ASN A 113 -20.08 -36.69 0.91
C ASN A 113 -21.31 -37.47 1.43
N SER A 114 -22.34 -37.57 0.57
CA SER A 114 -22.97 -38.88 0.39
C SER A 114 -21.85 -39.82 -0.07
N ALA A 115 -21.59 -40.88 0.68
CA ALA A 115 -20.44 -41.77 0.56
C ALA A 115 -20.00 -41.98 -0.90
N LYS A 116 -18.98 -41.22 -1.33
CA LYS A 116 -18.27 -41.51 -2.58
C LYS A 116 -17.23 -42.55 -2.23
N GLU A 117 -17.30 -43.70 -2.90
CA GLU A 117 -16.22 -44.69 -2.85
C GLU A 117 -14.90 -44.00 -3.17
N ALA A 118 -13.89 -44.22 -2.34
CA ALA A 118 -12.55 -43.75 -2.64
C ALA A 118 -12.11 -44.43 -3.94
N PRO A 119 -11.55 -43.68 -4.91
CA PRO A 119 -11.03 -44.29 -6.12
C PRO A 119 -9.95 -45.30 -5.73
N PRO A 120 -9.93 -46.49 -6.35
CA PRO A 120 -8.89 -47.47 -6.06
C PRO A 120 -7.53 -46.97 -6.56
N ASP A 121 -6.46 -47.37 -5.88
CA ASP A 121 -5.09 -46.87 -6.12
C ASP A 121 -4.62 -47.07 -7.58
N TRP A 122 -5.13 -48.09 -8.27
CA TRP A 122 -4.77 -48.36 -9.68
C TRP A 122 -5.42 -47.41 -10.68
N LEU A 123 -6.41 -46.60 -10.27
CA LEU A 123 -7.12 -45.72 -11.19
C LEU A 123 -6.21 -44.64 -11.77
N THR A 124 -5.16 -44.23 -11.05
CA THR A 124 -4.15 -43.29 -11.56
C THR A 124 -3.31 -43.86 -12.70
N ASP A 125 -3.27 -45.19 -12.84
CA ASP A 125 -2.51 -45.87 -13.90
C ASP A 125 -3.33 -46.11 -15.17
N VAL A 126 -4.63 -45.79 -15.16
CA VAL A 126 -5.50 -45.94 -16.33
C VAL A 126 -5.37 -44.70 -17.24
N PRO A 127 -4.78 -44.82 -18.44
CA PRO A 127 -4.66 -43.68 -19.34
C PRO A 127 -6.05 -43.25 -19.81
N LEU A 128 -6.33 -41.96 -19.69
CA LEU A 128 -7.56 -41.34 -20.18
C LEU A 128 -7.23 -40.48 -21.39
N GLU A 129 -7.74 -40.87 -22.56
CA GLU A 129 -7.50 -40.13 -23.81
C GLU A 129 -7.94 -38.66 -23.67
N GLY A 130 -7.07 -37.74 -24.06
CA GLY A 130 -7.30 -36.30 -23.98
C GLY A 130 -6.96 -35.66 -22.63
N LEU A 131 -6.72 -36.44 -21.57
CA LEU A 131 -6.30 -35.90 -20.27
C LEU A 131 -4.92 -35.23 -20.36
N ASP A 132 -3.97 -35.88 -21.03
CA ASP A 132 -2.61 -35.32 -21.20
C ASP A 132 -2.63 -33.96 -21.92
N GLN A 133 -3.45 -33.81 -22.96
CA GLN A 133 -3.61 -32.54 -23.68
C GLN A 133 -4.17 -31.43 -22.79
N ILE A 134 -5.09 -31.78 -21.88
CA ILE A 134 -5.66 -30.84 -20.93
C ILE A 134 -4.60 -30.47 -19.87
N LEU A 135 -3.83 -31.44 -19.37
CA LEU A 135 -2.76 -31.20 -18.41
C LEU A 135 -1.66 -30.30 -19.01
N ASP A 136 -1.22 -30.59 -20.24
CA ASP A 136 -0.28 -29.75 -20.99
C ASP A 136 -0.83 -28.31 -21.15
N SER A 137 -2.12 -28.19 -21.49
CA SER A 137 -2.76 -26.87 -21.59
C SER A 137 -2.83 -26.13 -20.25
N ILE A 138 -3.05 -26.84 -19.14
CA ILE A 138 -3.02 -26.25 -17.79
C ILE A 138 -1.62 -25.75 -17.47
N ASP A 139 -0.59 -26.53 -17.77
CA ASP A 139 0.80 -26.16 -17.53
C ASP A 139 1.24 -24.96 -18.36
N GLU A 140 0.85 -24.90 -19.64
CA GLU A 140 1.06 -23.72 -20.49
C GLU A 140 0.37 -22.47 -19.93
N LEU A 141 -0.87 -22.60 -19.45
CA LEU A 141 -1.62 -21.48 -18.87
C LEU A 141 -0.98 -21.02 -17.55
N ASN A 142 -0.51 -21.95 -16.73
CA ASN A 142 0.21 -21.63 -15.50
C ASN A 142 1.54 -20.92 -15.79
N ALA A 143 2.28 -21.33 -16.82
CA ALA A 143 3.50 -20.64 -17.25
C ALA A 143 3.21 -19.20 -17.70
N LYS A 144 2.17 -19.00 -18.53
CA LYS A 144 1.73 -17.66 -18.96
C LYS A 144 1.29 -16.79 -17.78
N LYS A 145 0.58 -17.36 -16.81
CA LYS A 145 0.20 -16.66 -15.58
C LYS A 145 1.42 -16.16 -14.82
N ALA A 146 2.43 -17.01 -14.61
CA ALA A 146 3.65 -16.64 -13.91
C ALA A 146 4.42 -15.52 -14.63
N GLU A 147 4.48 -15.55 -15.97
CA GLU A 147 5.09 -14.48 -16.76
C GLU A 147 4.37 -13.14 -16.58
N VAL A 148 3.04 -13.14 -16.67
CA VAL A 148 2.23 -11.92 -16.48
C VAL A 148 2.38 -11.36 -15.06
N GLU A 149 2.40 -12.22 -14.04
CA GLU A 149 2.62 -11.81 -12.65
C GLU A 149 4.00 -11.15 -12.47
N ALA A 150 5.06 -11.70 -13.08
CA ALA A 150 6.39 -11.08 -13.06
C ALA A 150 6.41 -9.71 -13.75
N GLN A 151 5.69 -9.58 -14.87
CA GLN A 151 5.55 -8.29 -15.57
C GLN A 151 4.80 -7.26 -14.71
N ILE A 152 3.73 -7.66 -14.02
CA ILE A 152 2.99 -6.78 -13.09
C ILE A 152 3.92 -6.27 -11.99
N LEU A 153 4.65 -7.17 -11.31
CA LEU A 153 5.59 -6.79 -10.25
C LEU A 153 6.65 -5.81 -10.74
N PHE A 154 7.17 -6.02 -11.94
CA PHE A 154 8.12 -5.10 -12.56
C PHE A 154 7.53 -3.71 -12.82
N GLN A 155 6.28 -3.64 -13.31
CA GLN A 155 5.59 -2.37 -13.53
C GLN A 155 5.22 -1.67 -12.22
N GLU A 156 4.85 -2.42 -11.17
CA GLU A 156 4.60 -1.85 -9.84
C GLU A 156 5.86 -1.23 -9.24
N LYS A 157 7.01 -1.90 -9.39
CA LYS A 157 8.30 -1.34 -8.98
C LYS A 157 8.61 -0.03 -9.72
N LYS A 158 8.47 -0.02 -11.04
CA LYS A 158 8.65 1.20 -11.86
C LYS A 158 7.70 2.33 -11.45
N LYS A 159 6.42 1.99 -11.20
CA LYS A 159 5.42 2.95 -10.71
C LYS A 159 5.86 3.56 -9.40
N LEU A 160 6.32 2.75 -8.44
CA LEU A 160 6.79 3.23 -7.15
C LEU A 160 8.01 4.15 -7.29
N GLU A 161 9.00 3.74 -8.11
CA GLU A 161 10.18 4.53 -8.42
C GLU A 161 9.82 5.90 -8.99
N ILE A 162 8.95 5.95 -10.01
CA ILE A 162 8.49 7.22 -10.61
C ILE A 162 7.70 8.05 -9.59
N ALA A 163 6.80 7.43 -8.83
CA ALA A 163 5.97 8.12 -7.85
C ALA A 163 6.79 8.79 -6.74
N THR A 164 8.01 8.31 -6.46
CA THR A 164 8.89 8.95 -5.46
C THR A 164 9.20 10.41 -5.80
N HIS A 165 9.21 10.80 -7.08
CA HIS A 165 9.48 12.17 -7.49
C HIS A 165 8.35 13.16 -7.09
N LEU A 166 7.16 12.67 -6.76
CA LEU A 166 6.08 13.50 -6.19
C LEU A 166 6.50 14.16 -4.87
N ARG A 167 7.48 13.59 -4.16
CA ARG A 167 8.03 14.16 -2.90
C ARG A 167 8.56 15.58 -3.09
N LEU A 168 9.01 15.94 -4.29
CA LEU A 168 9.44 17.31 -4.63
C LEU A 168 8.34 18.35 -4.38
N LEU A 169 7.06 17.95 -4.39
CA LEU A 169 5.93 18.87 -4.27
C LEU A 169 5.48 19.12 -2.83
N PHE A 170 5.72 18.18 -1.90
CA PHE A 170 5.09 18.22 -0.57
C PHE A 170 6.02 17.97 0.64
N THR A 171 7.22 17.43 0.42
CA THR A 171 8.14 17.07 1.52
C THR A 171 9.03 18.24 1.98
N ARG A 172 9.70 18.07 3.12
CA ARG A 172 10.72 18.98 3.69
C ARG A 172 11.83 18.20 4.38
N GLY A 173 12.95 18.87 4.70
CA GLY A 173 14.10 18.27 5.38
C GLY A 173 14.75 17.16 4.56
N THR A 174 15.26 16.14 5.23
CA THR A 174 15.96 15.00 4.59
C THR A 174 15.14 14.34 3.49
N GLN A 175 13.81 14.25 3.66
CA GLN A 175 12.95 13.66 2.63
C GLN A 175 12.93 14.49 1.33
N LEU A 176 13.05 15.80 1.43
CA LEU A 176 13.15 16.68 0.27
C LEU A 176 14.55 16.63 -0.33
N GLU A 177 15.59 16.62 0.51
CA GLU A 177 16.98 16.48 0.08
C GLU A 177 17.18 15.22 -0.77
N ASP A 178 16.64 14.08 -0.35
CA ASP A 178 16.70 12.82 -1.10
C ASP A 178 15.93 12.91 -2.43
N ALA A 179 14.78 13.58 -2.44
CA ALA A 179 13.95 13.72 -3.63
C ALA A 179 14.64 14.60 -4.68
N VAL A 180 15.31 15.67 -4.24
CA VAL A 180 16.13 16.53 -5.11
C VAL A 180 17.34 15.76 -5.63
N TYR A 181 18.06 15.02 -4.77
CA TYR A 181 19.17 14.16 -5.18
C TYR A 181 18.76 13.19 -6.30
N ASN A 182 17.67 12.43 -6.09
CA ASN A 182 17.18 11.48 -7.08
C ASN A 182 16.74 12.17 -8.39
N ALA A 183 16.15 13.36 -8.30
CA ALA A 183 15.78 14.13 -9.49
C ALA A 183 17.01 14.59 -10.29
N PHE A 184 18.04 15.11 -9.62
CA PHE A 184 19.29 15.48 -10.29
C PHE A 184 20.01 14.27 -10.90
N LYS A 185 20.09 13.13 -10.20
CA LYS A 185 20.62 11.88 -10.77
C LYS A 185 19.87 11.46 -12.03
N LEU A 186 18.53 11.44 -11.98
CA LEU A 186 17.71 11.09 -13.14
C LEU A 186 17.94 12.04 -14.33
N LEU A 187 18.21 13.32 -14.06
CA LEU A 187 18.51 14.34 -15.07
C LEU A 187 20.00 14.34 -15.53
N GLY A 188 20.78 13.32 -15.16
CA GLY A 188 22.14 13.08 -15.64
C GLY A 188 23.26 13.66 -14.76
N PHE A 189 22.96 14.16 -13.57
CA PHE A 189 23.96 14.65 -12.62
C PHE A 189 24.53 13.49 -11.77
N ASP A 190 25.14 12.50 -12.41
CA ASP A 190 25.65 11.26 -11.77
C ASP A 190 26.74 11.48 -10.72
N ASP A 191 27.30 12.68 -10.65
CA ASP A 191 28.35 13.11 -9.72
C ASP A 191 27.83 13.92 -8.54
N ILE A 192 26.50 14.13 -8.44
CA ILE A 192 25.90 14.79 -7.26
C ILE A 192 26.21 13.99 -5.97
N GLN A 193 26.76 14.67 -4.96
CA GLN A 193 27.27 14.07 -3.73
C GLN A 193 27.36 15.07 -2.57
N ARG A 194 27.59 14.58 -1.35
CA ARG A 194 27.99 15.40 -0.19
C ARG A 194 29.50 15.36 -0.07
N ILE A 195 30.16 16.50 -0.26
CA ILE A 195 31.61 16.60 -0.18
C ILE A 195 32.04 16.94 1.26
N ARG A 196 31.26 17.77 1.97
CA ARG A 196 31.56 18.19 3.35
C ARG A 196 30.65 17.48 4.36
N GLU A 197 30.92 17.71 5.65
CA GLU A 197 30.13 17.16 6.76
C GLU A 197 28.64 17.50 6.64
N LYS A 198 27.76 16.63 7.17
CA LYS A 198 26.29 16.75 7.08
C LYS A 198 25.69 18.09 7.54
N ALA A 199 26.45 18.93 8.25
CA ALA A 199 25.99 20.21 8.78
C ALA A 199 26.26 21.42 7.87
N LYS A 200 26.85 21.23 6.68
CA LYS A 200 27.16 22.32 5.74
C LYS A 200 26.11 22.44 4.63
N GLU A 201 26.46 22.13 3.39
CA GLU A 201 25.56 22.09 2.24
C GLU A 201 24.86 20.74 2.10
N ASP A 202 23.71 20.73 1.42
CA ASP A 202 22.93 19.51 1.26
C ASP A 202 23.51 18.61 0.17
N TRP A 203 23.87 19.18 -1.00
CA TRP A 203 24.47 18.46 -2.13
C TRP A 203 25.34 19.36 -3.00
N VAL A 204 26.30 18.78 -3.71
CA VAL A 204 27.16 19.44 -4.69
C VAL A 204 27.30 18.57 -5.95
N PHE A 205 27.36 19.19 -7.12
CA PHE A 205 27.74 18.55 -8.38
C PHE A 205 28.77 19.39 -9.14
N LYS A 206 29.49 18.79 -10.08
CA LYS A 206 30.42 19.49 -10.99
C LYS A 206 29.70 19.96 -12.25
N PHE A 207 29.94 21.20 -12.63
CA PHE A 207 29.62 21.63 -13.98
C PHE A 207 30.67 21.06 -14.93
N VAL A 208 30.24 20.27 -15.90
CA VAL A 208 31.14 19.71 -16.92
C VAL A 208 31.04 20.46 -18.26
N ASN A 209 29.97 21.24 -18.45
CA ASN A 209 29.72 22.04 -19.66
C ASN A 209 29.74 23.56 -19.40
N SER A 210 30.01 24.02 -18.17
CA SER A 210 30.16 25.44 -17.84
C SER A 210 31.64 25.79 -17.70
N THR A 211 32.05 26.93 -18.27
CA THR A 211 33.39 27.48 -18.07
C THR A 211 33.44 28.54 -16.96
N ARG A 212 32.28 28.92 -16.40
CA ARG A 212 32.16 29.99 -15.40
C ARG A 212 32.22 29.47 -13.97
N TYR A 213 31.73 28.26 -13.76
CA TYR A 213 31.62 27.64 -12.45
C TYR A 213 32.15 26.22 -12.55
N GLU A 214 32.85 25.78 -11.52
CA GLU A 214 33.32 24.40 -11.38
C GLU A 214 32.28 23.55 -10.67
N TYR A 215 31.60 24.11 -9.65
CA TYR A 215 30.61 23.39 -8.85
C TYR A 215 29.28 24.12 -8.75
N GLY A 216 28.19 23.36 -8.68
CA GLY A 216 26.88 23.81 -8.23
C GLY A 216 26.65 23.34 -6.81
N ILE A 217 26.46 24.28 -5.88
CA ILE A 217 26.23 24.00 -4.45
C ILE A 217 24.75 24.18 -4.15
N LEU A 218 24.10 23.12 -3.66
CA LEU A 218 22.69 23.10 -3.36
C LEU A 218 22.45 23.31 -1.87
N GLU A 219 21.61 24.30 -1.58
CA GLU A 219 20.95 24.46 -0.29
C GLU A 219 19.45 24.21 -0.49
N ILE A 220 18.89 23.24 0.23
CA ILE A 220 17.54 22.74 0.04
C ILE A 220 16.68 23.10 1.26
N LYS A 221 15.53 23.74 1.00
CA LYS A 221 14.58 24.11 2.06
C LYS A 221 13.14 23.85 1.65
N GLY A 222 12.42 23.11 2.50
CA GLY A 222 10.96 22.99 2.42
C GLY A 222 10.30 23.85 3.49
N ALA A 223 9.28 24.63 3.10
CA ALA A 223 8.59 25.54 3.98
C ALA A 223 7.07 25.47 3.78
N ASP A 224 6.32 25.63 4.88
CA ASP A 224 4.85 25.68 4.84
C ASP A 224 4.32 27.01 4.28
N SER A 225 5.16 28.04 4.34
CA SER A 225 4.92 29.38 3.81
C SER A 225 6.14 29.85 3.00
N ARG A 226 6.14 31.11 2.58
CA ARG A 226 7.26 31.76 1.88
C ARG A 226 8.57 31.65 2.66
N THR A 227 9.67 31.41 1.94
CA THR A 227 11.02 31.41 2.52
C THR A 227 11.48 32.81 2.94
N THR A 228 12.55 32.86 3.73
CA THR A 228 13.10 34.13 4.24
C THR A 228 14.50 34.41 3.68
N ARG A 229 14.88 35.69 3.63
CA ARG A 229 16.24 36.13 3.27
C ARG A 229 17.36 35.40 4.02
N GLY A 230 17.15 35.02 5.28
CA GLY A 230 18.16 34.30 6.08
C GLY A 230 18.64 32.99 5.42
N GLN A 231 17.73 32.30 4.74
CA GLN A 231 18.03 31.04 4.05
C GLN A 231 18.86 31.28 2.77
N LEU A 232 18.61 32.38 2.05
CA LEU A 232 19.44 32.78 0.91
C LEU A 232 20.86 33.16 1.34
N THR A 233 21.00 33.85 2.48
CA THR A 233 22.31 34.20 3.04
C THR A 233 23.12 32.93 3.36
N GLN A 234 22.49 31.90 3.92
CA GLN A 234 23.14 30.62 4.20
C GLN A 234 23.65 29.95 2.91
N CYS A 235 22.84 29.93 1.85
CA CYS A 235 23.25 29.38 0.56
C CYS A 235 24.47 30.10 -0.03
N SER A 236 24.51 31.44 0.00
CA SER A 236 25.68 32.22 -0.47
C SER A 236 26.94 31.89 0.34
N LYS A 237 26.81 31.74 1.65
CA LYS A 237 27.95 31.47 2.55
C LYS A 237 28.68 30.19 2.15
N TRP A 238 27.97 29.16 1.69
CA TRP A 238 28.61 27.93 1.24
C TRP A 238 29.45 28.12 -0.02
N ALA A 239 28.98 28.91 -0.98
CA ALA A 239 29.78 29.24 -2.17
C ALA A 239 31.05 30.03 -1.81
N ASP A 240 30.95 30.97 -0.87
CA ASP A 240 32.10 31.73 -0.38
C ASP A 240 33.13 30.81 0.30
N GLU A 241 32.69 29.88 1.17
CA GLU A 241 33.59 28.91 1.83
C GLU A 241 34.29 27.95 0.86
N TYR A 242 33.62 27.51 -0.21
CA TYR A 242 34.25 26.66 -1.23
C TYR A 242 35.37 27.39 -1.97
N PHE A 243 35.14 28.67 -2.28
CA PHE A 243 36.16 29.52 -2.89
C PHE A 243 37.34 29.75 -1.93
N GLU A 244 37.09 30.03 -0.65
CA GLU A 244 38.15 30.26 0.34
C GLU A 244 39.01 29.01 0.59
N MET A 245 38.42 27.81 0.61
CA MET A 245 39.13 26.57 0.91
C MET A 245 39.91 26.03 -0.28
N ASN A 246 39.33 26.05 -1.48
CA ASN A 246 39.84 25.32 -2.64
C ASN A 246 40.17 26.22 -3.85
N ASN A 247 39.88 27.53 -3.78
CA ASN A 247 39.93 28.45 -4.91
C ASN A 247 39.01 28.02 -6.09
N GLU A 248 37.96 27.26 -5.79
CA GLU A 248 37.00 26.70 -6.77
C GLU A 248 35.79 27.62 -6.90
N VAL A 249 35.53 28.15 -8.10
CA VAL A 249 34.42 29.07 -8.34
C VAL A 249 33.10 28.30 -8.37
N SER A 250 32.22 28.58 -7.42
CA SER A 250 30.98 27.81 -7.22
C SER A 250 29.72 28.64 -7.46
N LYS A 251 28.67 27.98 -7.97
CA LYS A 251 27.33 28.54 -8.16
C LYS A 251 26.45 28.17 -6.96
N PRO A 252 26.00 29.12 -6.14
CA PRO A 252 24.98 28.86 -5.13
C PRO A 252 23.61 28.64 -5.80
N ILE A 253 22.97 27.51 -5.49
CA ILE A 253 21.65 27.10 -5.97
C ILE A 253 20.76 26.85 -4.75
N PHE A 254 19.75 27.70 -4.56
CA PHE A 254 18.77 27.56 -3.50
C PHE A 254 17.54 26.82 -4.01
N VAL A 255 17.42 25.53 -3.65
CA VAL A 255 16.29 24.69 -4.06
C VAL A 255 15.18 24.75 -3.02
N VAL A 256 14.00 25.19 -3.42
CA VAL A 256 12.96 25.58 -2.46
C VAL A 256 11.59 24.97 -2.74
N ASN A 257 11.00 24.36 -1.71
CA ASN A 257 9.62 23.87 -1.70
C ASN A 257 8.77 24.68 -0.72
N GLN A 258 8.51 25.96 -1.04
CA GLN A 258 7.60 26.81 -0.25
C GLN A 258 6.14 26.48 -0.55
N HIS A 259 5.21 26.83 0.34
CA HIS A 259 3.78 26.49 0.21
C HIS A 259 3.51 24.99 -0.02
N ARG A 260 4.37 24.12 0.49
CA ARG A 260 4.36 22.67 0.20
C ARG A 260 3.07 21.95 0.61
N SER A 261 2.37 22.50 1.60
CA SER A 261 1.13 21.95 2.16
C SER A 261 -0.10 22.37 1.34
N GLU A 262 0.07 23.30 0.39
CA GLU A 262 -0.98 23.67 -0.55
C GLU A 262 -0.98 22.76 -1.78
N LYS A 263 -2.18 22.49 -2.31
CA LYS A 263 -2.38 21.56 -3.42
C LYS A 263 -1.68 22.06 -4.69
N TYR A 264 -1.00 21.14 -5.38
CA TYR A 264 -0.47 21.35 -6.73
C TYR A 264 -1.50 20.85 -7.76
N PRO A 265 -1.70 21.52 -8.92
CA PRO A 265 -0.98 22.69 -9.45
C PRO A 265 -1.52 24.05 -9.00
N GLU A 266 -2.57 24.08 -8.17
CA GLU A 266 -3.28 25.31 -7.78
C GLU A 266 -2.39 26.35 -7.06
N SER A 267 -1.30 25.91 -6.43
CA SER A 267 -0.37 26.75 -5.66
C SER A 267 0.89 27.19 -6.42
N VAL A 268 1.00 26.95 -7.74
CA VAL A 268 2.21 27.28 -8.52
C VAL A 268 2.62 28.76 -8.41
N ASP A 269 1.67 29.69 -8.47
CA ASP A 269 1.99 31.12 -8.40
C ASP A 269 2.54 31.53 -7.03
N LYS A 270 1.96 31.02 -5.94
CA LYS A 270 2.49 31.19 -4.58
C LYS A 270 3.88 30.56 -4.42
N ARG A 271 4.12 29.42 -5.08
CA ARG A 271 5.43 28.74 -5.08
C ARG A 271 6.52 29.54 -5.83
N LYS A 272 6.14 30.54 -6.63
CA LYS A 272 7.03 31.50 -7.31
C LYS A 272 7.14 32.84 -6.60
N GLU A 273 6.35 33.08 -5.54
CA GLU A 273 6.28 34.37 -4.88
C GLU A 273 7.48 34.58 -3.94
N PHE A 274 8.29 35.60 -4.22
CA PHE A 274 9.41 36.03 -3.37
C PHE A 274 9.33 37.54 -3.16
N ASP A 275 9.85 38.02 -2.02
CA ASP A 275 9.94 39.46 -1.80
C ASP A 275 10.96 40.08 -2.77
N ASN A 276 10.71 41.30 -3.24
CA ASN A 276 11.60 41.97 -4.18
C ASN A 276 13.03 42.08 -3.63
N LYS A 277 13.21 42.31 -2.32
CA LYS A 277 14.53 42.40 -1.69
C LYS A 277 15.24 41.05 -1.66
N GLU A 278 14.51 39.93 -1.62
CA GLU A 278 15.10 38.60 -1.71
C GLU A 278 15.58 38.30 -3.13
N LEU A 279 14.79 38.66 -4.14
CA LEU A 279 15.19 38.53 -5.55
C LEU A 279 16.38 39.43 -5.88
N GLU A 280 16.40 40.68 -5.39
CA GLU A 280 17.54 41.58 -5.52
C GLU A 280 18.78 41.01 -4.83
N TYR A 281 18.64 40.52 -3.60
CA TYR A 281 19.75 39.88 -2.88
C TYR A 281 20.29 38.65 -3.63
N ALA A 282 19.40 37.78 -4.14
CA ALA A 282 19.78 36.62 -4.93
C ALA A 282 20.51 37.03 -6.22
N LYS A 283 20.09 38.10 -6.90
CA LYS A 283 20.82 38.64 -8.06
C LYS A 283 22.20 39.17 -7.69
N MET A 284 22.30 39.98 -6.62
CA MET A 284 23.57 40.53 -6.13
C MET A 284 24.56 39.43 -5.75
N LYS A 285 24.09 38.36 -5.12
CA LYS A 285 24.89 37.20 -4.72
C LYS A 285 24.94 36.09 -5.77
N ASN A 286 24.35 36.34 -6.94
CA ASN A 286 24.34 35.43 -8.08
C ASN A 286 23.81 34.02 -7.74
N ILE A 287 22.84 33.96 -6.83
CA ILE A 287 22.13 32.75 -6.38
C ILE A 287 21.07 32.39 -7.40
N CYS A 288 21.01 31.13 -7.82
CA CYS A 288 19.89 30.57 -8.57
C CYS A 288 18.84 30.03 -7.59
N ILE A 289 17.67 30.66 -7.51
CA ILE A 289 16.52 30.15 -6.75
C ILE A 289 15.75 29.19 -7.66
N LEU A 290 15.73 27.90 -7.32
CA LEU A 290 15.08 26.84 -8.08
C LEU A 290 13.90 26.27 -7.27
N PRO A 291 12.65 26.66 -7.58
CA PRO A 291 11.49 26.03 -6.96
C PRO A 291 11.40 24.56 -7.32
N THR A 292 11.05 23.69 -6.36
CA THR A 292 11.04 22.25 -6.56
C THR A 292 9.96 21.78 -7.54
N PHE A 293 8.89 22.55 -7.74
CA PHE A 293 7.89 22.23 -8.77
C PHE A 293 8.48 22.36 -10.18
N VAL A 294 9.43 23.28 -10.41
CA VAL A 294 10.15 23.42 -11.69
C VAL A 294 11.00 22.17 -11.94
N LEU A 295 11.71 21.71 -10.90
CA LEU A 295 12.47 20.47 -10.98
C LEU A 295 11.56 19.26 -11.24
N PHE A 296 10.39 19.20 -10.60
CA PHE A 296 9.38 18.16 -10.84
C PHE A 296 8.85 18.18 -12.28
N GLU A 297 8.50 19.35 -12.82
CA GLU A 297 8.08 19.51 -14.22
C GLU A 297 9.18 19.08 -15.19
N THR A 298 10.44 19.37 -14.87
CA THR A 298 11.61 18.95 -15.64
C THR A 298 11.76 17.43 -15.66
N VAL A 299 11.63 16.79 -14.50
CA VAL A 299 11.62 15.32 -14.38
C VAL A 299 10.47 14.72 -15.20
N ASN A 300 9.27 15.28 -15.13
CA ASN A 300 8.13 14.82 -15.92
C ASN A 300 8.37 14.95 -17.43
N ALA A 301 9.01 16.03 -17.88
CA ALA A 301 9.38 16.21 -19.28
C ALA A 301 10.42 15.14 -19.71
N TYR A 302 11.41 14.86 -18.86
CA TYR A 302 12.40 13.81 -19.08
C TYR A 302 11.76 12.42 -19.20
N LEU A 303 10.88 12.05 -18.26
CA LEU A 303 10.17 10.76 -18.29
C LEU A 303 9.25 10.61 -19.51
N LYS A 304 8.76 11.71 -20.08
CA LYS A 304 7.98 11.72 -21.35
C LYS A 304 8.85 11.64 -22.60
N GLY A 305 10.17 11.59 -22.48
CA GLY A 305 11.11 11.58 -23.61
C GLY A 305 11.30 12.94 -24.29
N VAL A 306 10.82 14.03 -23.68
CA VAL A 306 10.98 15.42 -24.18
C VAL A 306 11.87 16.27 -23.26
N GLY A 307 12.63 15.61 -22.39
CA GLY A 307 13.55 16.25 -21.45
C GLY A 307 14.68 16.99 -22.12
N LYS A 308 15.26 17.94 -21.39
CA LYS A 308 16.45 18.65 -21.81
C LYS A 308 17.71 17.88 -21.40
N SER A 309 18.79 18.03 -22.16
CA SER A 309 20.07 17.41 -21.84
C SER A 309 20.70 18.04 -20.59
N ARG A 310 21.56 17.29 -19.89
CA ARG A 310 22.37 17.81 -18.78
C ARG A 310 23.07 19.12 -19.13
N ALA A 311 23.68 19.22 -20.31
CA ALA A 311 24.37 20.42 -20.76
C ALA A 311 23.44 21.65 -20.84
N TYR A 312 22.20 21.46 -21.27
CA TYR A 312 21.20 22.53 -21.28
C TYR A 312 20.82 22.96 -19.86
N LEU A 313 20.61 21.98 -18.96
CA LEU A 313 20.26 22.24 -17.56
C LEU A 313 21.40 22.98 -16.84
N GLU A 314 22.64 22.53 -17.02
CA GLU A 314 23.85 23.18 -16.50
C GLU A 314 23.95 24.62 -16.96
N LYS A 315 23.75 24.88 -18.25
CA LYS A 315 23.75 26.24 -18.80
C LYS A 315 22.70 27.12 -18.10
N LYS A 316 21.46 26.62 -17.96
CA LYS A 316 20.37 27.37 -17.29
C LYS A 316 20.67 27.66 -15.83
N LEU A 317 21.18 26.68 -15.09
CA LEU A 317 21.55 26.84 -13.68
C LEU A 317 22.71 27.84 -13.52
N ALA A 318 23.72 27.79 -14.38
CA ALA A 318 24.87 28.68 -14.34
C ALA A 318 24.52 30.14 -14.68
N GLU A 319 23.66 30.35 -15.69
CA GLU A 319 23.25 31.68 -16.17
C GLU A 319 22.21 32.36 -15.27
N SER A 320 21.42 31.59 -14.52
CA SER A 320 20.34 32.12 -13.68
C SER A 320 20.86 32.90 -12.46
N SER A 321 20.27 34.07 -12.20
CA SER A 321 20.47 34.83 -10.95
C SER A 321 19.12 35.38 -10.49
N GLY A 322 18.65 34.95 -9.32
CA GLY A 322 17.26 35.12 -8.88
C GLY A 322 16.41 33.89 -9.18
N LEU A 323 15.10 34.09 -9.39
CA LEU A 323 14.13 33.02 -9.62
C LEU A 323 14.33 32.36 -10.99
N LEU A 324 14.50 31.04 -10.99
CA LEU A 324 14.48 30.19 -12.17
C LEU A 324 13.14 29.43 -12.22
N ASP A 325 12.17 29.99 -12.93
CA ASP A 325 10.80 29.47 -12.96
C ASP A 325 10.54 28.45 -14.07
N ARG A 326 11.56 28.14 -14.89
CA ARG A 326 11.54 27.14 -15.98
C ARG A 326 12.92 26.54 -16.18
N LEU A 327 13.00 25.22 -16.31
CA LEU A 327 14.21 24.46 -16.63
C LEU A 327 14.08 23.65 -17.92
#